data_AF-A0A9P8KH17-F1
#
_entry.id   AF-A0A9P8KH17-F1
#
_cell.length_a   1.000
_cell.length_b   1.000
_cell.length_c   1.000
_cell.angle_alpha   90.00
_cell.angle_beta   90.00
_cell.angle_gamma   90.00
#
_symmetry.space_group_name_H-M   'P 1'
#
loop_
_entity.id
_entity.type
_entity.pdbx_description
1 polymer ?
#
loop_
_entity_poly.entity_id
_entity_poly.type
_entity_poly.pdbx_seq_one_letter_code
_entity_poly.pdbx_strand_id
1 'polypeptide(L)'
;MASHNIITFGLEYELKLRLTKSQIQEELSSDSISKNIQVVTDPGQVRLIHVGPQYLQNSYLNFAFRDSQPRPQRTTLVNKTTGEECEYRGYSTEALKIMQKRLQTIPGYQTTSIYQGKGKQSDFSSARLNLTHDESLNGLTKTAKIATGLCTPSEADTTDFVGTEIVTAPHTSPEEACDEVQKISAALRSDGLDYHIDDECAMHIHVGKQDGSPFNIKALQHLAYLVLIYEHEFARWFYPSRRGNNFETKSNRLEFATECPSPEPQHAYLCDEAGNITEGSVEAVWNYQPLSDIRKAIFDDVDSADDPFRAFVKLMGDKGHIVNFSYSARDITNNQPAATVEFRQHQGTLNGDDVLHWARHCTALVALAQKYADNNTQHPITTWEDNIDIEHLWREMKLPESTRHFYRQRIQEFDERWPDVYQTPLCEPDMVFDDNVDFSGEESEDSEPSMTEEEDVQEKC
;
A
#
# COMPACT_ATOMS: atom_id res chain seq x y z
N MET A 1 -8.11 -38.99 5.77
CA MET A 1 -7.79 -38.12 4.61
C MET A 1 -7.30 -36.82 5.21
N ALA A 2 -6.03 -36.47 5.03
CA ALA A 2 -5.53 -35.20 5.54
C ALA A 2 -6.28 -34.09 4.80
N SER A 3 -7.07 -33.31 5.55
CA SER A 3 -7.64 -32.05 5.08
C SER A 3 -6.51 -31.24 4.47
N HIS A 4 -6.46 -31.11 3.15
CA HIS A 4 -5.51 -30.19 2.53
C HIS A 4 -5.83 -28.80 3.08
N ASN A 5 -4.81 -28.09 3.57
CA ASN A 5 -4.93 -26.70 4.03
C ASN A 5 -5.31 -25.84 2.82
N ILE A 6 -6.61 -25.66 2.60
CA ILE A 6 -7.12 -24.84 1.50
C ILE A 6 -6.83 -23.38 1.85
N ILE A 7 -5.95 -22.77 1.05
CA ILE A 7 -5.66 -21.34 1.11
C ILE A 7 -6.85 -20.59 0.52
N THR A 8 -7.29 -19.55 1.21
CA THR A 8 -8.29 -18.59 0.73
C THR A 8 -7.72 -17.18 0.84
N PHE A 9 -8.35 -16.23 0.17
CA PHE A 9 -7.91 -14.84 0.26
C PHE A 9 -9.06 -13.85 0.12
N GLY A 10 -9.01 -12.75 0.88
CA GLY A 10 -9.92 -11.61 0.72
C GLY A 10 -9.22 -10.46 0.01
N LEU A 11 -10.00 -9.59 -0.61
CA LEU A 11 -9.53 -8.39 -1.31
C LEU A 11 -10.04 -7.16 -0.59
N GLU A 12 -9.21 -6.14 -0.51
CA GLU A 12 -9.57 -4.81 -0.01
C GLU A 12 -9.15 -3.79 -1.07
N TYR A 13 -10.14 -3.10 -1.64
CA TYR A 13 -9.94 -2.10 -2.67
C TYR A 13 -10.15 -0.71 -2.11
N GLU A 14 -9.13 0.12 -2.15
CA GLU A 14 -9.26 1.54 -1.83
C GLU A 14 -9.59 2.33 -3.10
N LEU A 15 -10.56 3.25 -2.99
CA LEU A 15 -10.93 4.15 -4.07
C LEU A 15 -11.53 5.44 -3.53
N LYS A 16 -11.47 6.50 -4.34
CA LYS A 16 -12.12 7.78 -4.08
C LYS A 16 -13.43 7.85 -4.87
N LEU A 17 -14.54 7.71 -4.17
CA LEU A 17 -15.87 7.76 -4.76
C LEU A 17 -16.23 9.20 -5.14
N ARG A 18 -16.55 9.43 -6.43
CA ARG A 18 -16.99 10.75 -6.90
C ARG A 18 -18.48 10.92 -6.58
N LEU A 19 -18.80 11.99 -5.86
CA LEU A 19 -20.16 12.29 -5.42
C LEU A 19 -20.54 13.72 -5.78
N THR A 20 -21.68 13.86 -6.43
CA THR A 20 -22.28 15.17 -6.72
C THR A 20 -23.21 15.61 -5.61
N LYS A 21 -23.42 16.94 -5.52
CA LYS A 21 -24.38 17.56 -4.60
C LYS A 21 -25.76 16.92 -4.70
N SER A 22 -26.22 16.68 -5.93
CA SER A 22 -27.52 16.09 -6.21
C SER A 22 -27.62 14.66 -5.69
N GLN A 23 -26.60 13.83 -5.90
CA GLN A 23 -26.61 12.43 -5.44
C GLN A 23 -26.69 12.35 -3.91
N ILE A 24 -25.89 13.15 -3.20
CA ILE A 24 -25.93 13.18 -1.73
C ILE A 24 -27.27 13.74 -1.25
N GLN A 25 -27.78 14.80 -1.89
CA GLN A 25 -29.08 15.37 -1.52
C GLN A 25 -30.23 14.38 -1.72
N GLU A 26 -30.21 13.62 -2.82
CA GLU A 26 -31.18 12.56 -3.10
C GLU A 26 -31.12 11.45 -2.03
N GLU A 27 -29.92 11.00 -1.68
CA GLU A 27 -29.73 10.01 -0.61
C GLU A 27 -30.30 10.51 0.72
N LEU A 28 -29.97 11.73 1.12
CA LEU A 28 -30.44 12.35 2.35
C LEU A 28 -31.96 12.51 2.37
N SER A 29 -32.55 12.93 1.25
CA SER A 29 -33.99 13.10 1.08
C SER A 29 -34.77 11.78 1.09
N SER A 30 -34.11 10.65 0.76
CA SER A 30 -34.73 9.32 0.80
C SER A 30 -34.91 8.76 2.22
N ASP A 31 -34.14 9.26 3.19
CA ASP A 31 -34.20 8.82 4.60
C ASP A 31 -35.00 9.82 5.44
N SER A 32 -36.06 9.30 6.09
CA SER A 32 -36.99 10.10 6.89
C SER A 32 -36.33 10.90 8.03
N ILE A 33 -35.18 10.45 8.53
CA ILE A 33 -34.41 11.10 9.59
C ILE A 33 -33.57 12.24 9.00
N SER A 34 -32.94 12.03 7.84
CA SER A 34 -32.03 13.00 7.21
C SER A 34 -32.64 13.87 6.13
N LYS A 35 -33.93 13.71 5.79
CA LYS A 35 -34.57 14.43 4.67
C LYS A 35 -34.55 15.95 4.74
N ASN A 36 -34.39 16.50 5.95
CA ASN A 36 -34.32 17.94 6.16
C ASN A 36 -32.88 18.48 6.04
N ILE A 37 -31.89 17.58 5.85
CA ILE A 37 -30.50 17.97 5.72
C ILE A 37 -30.24 18.46 4.29
N GLN A 38 -29.70 19.67 4.16
CA GLN A 38 -29.29 20.21 2.87
C GLN A 38 -27.79 20.02 2.62
N VAL A 39 -27.42 19.69 1.39
CA VAL A 39 -26.01 19.76 0.97
C VAL A 39 -25.70 21.19 0.53
N VAL A 40 -24.69 21.80 1.14
CA VAL A 40 -24.15 23.12 0.80
C VAL A 40 -22.75 22.98 0.23
N THR A 41 -22.36 23.91 -0.63
CA THR A 41 -21.03 23.90 -1.27
C THR A 41 -20.03 24.79 -0.52
N ASP A 42 -20.53 25.63 0.40
CA ASP A 42 -19.75 26.56 1.21
C ASP A 42 -19.73 26.06 2.67
N PRO A 43 -18.55 25.67 3.21
CA PRO A 43 -18.39 25.27 4.61
C PRO A 43 -18.92 26.29 5.62
N GLY A 44 -18.89 27.59 5.29
CA GLY A 44 -19.42 28.66 6.14
C GLY A 44 -20.95 28.62 6.34
N GLN A 45 -21.66 27.77 5.58
CA GLN A 45 -23.12 27.65 5.60
C GLN A 45 -23.64 26.45 6.41
N VAL A 46 -22.76 25.67 7.06
CA VAL A 46 -23.17 24.54 7.90
C VAL A 46 -23.90 25.02 9.16
N ARG A 47 -25.03 24.36 9.49
CA ARG A 47 -25.90 24.69 10.63
C ARG A 47 -26.20 23.43 11.45
N LEU A 48 -26.26 23.58 12.78
CA LEU A 48 -26.61 22.52 13.75
C LEU A 48 -27.98 22.81 14.38
N ILE A 49 -28.77 21.77 14.66
CA ILE A 49 -30.05 21.84 15.38
C ILE A 49 -29.83 21.63 16.88
N HIS A 50 -29.04 20.62 17.25
CA HIS A 50 -28.77 20.24 18.64
C HIS A 50 -27.29 19.91 18.81
N VAL A 51 -26.72 20.32 19.94
CA VAL A 51 -25.33 20.02 20.33
C VAL A 51 -25.33 19.18 21.60
N GLY A 52 -24.71 18.01 21.53
CA GLY A 52 -24.48 17.13 22.67
C GLY A 52 -22.99 17.04 23.02
N PRO A 53 -22.65 16.58 24.24
CA PRO A 53 -21.26 16.46 24.71
C PRO A 53 -20.45 15.37 23.97
N GLN A 54 -21.07 14.65 23.03
CA GLN A 54 -20.44 13.63 22.19
C GLN A 54 -20.82 13.91 20.74
N TYR A 55 -19.84 13.87 19.82
CA TYR A 55 -19.99 14.13 18.38
C TYR A 55 -21.12 13.33 17.70
N LEU A 56 -21.49 12.17 18.26
CA LEU A 56 -22.57 11.30 17.76
C LEU A 56 -23.99 11.76 18.14
N GLN A 57 -24.14 12.72 19.05
CA GLN A 57 -25.46 13.21 19.49
C GLN A 57 -25.90 14.50 18.76
N ASN A 58 -25.08 15.01 17.85
CA ASN A 58 -25.37 16.24 17.13
C ASN A 58 -26.39 16.00 16.00
N SER A 59 -27.38 16.89 15.90
CA SER A 59 -28.34 16.92 14.79
C SER A 59 -27.95 18.02 13.81
N TYR A 60 -27.76 17.69 12.53
CA TYR A 60 -27.28 18.61 11.49
C TYR A 60 -28.44 19.14 10.64
N LEU A 61 -28.38 20.41 10.21
CA LEU A 61 -29.29 20.98 9.21
C LEU A 61 -28.69 20.96 7.81
N ASN A 62 -27.37 21.12 7.67
CA ASN A 62 -26.70 21.13 6.38
C ASN A 62 -25.36 20.36 6.46
N PHE A 63 -24.90 19.79 5.34
CA PHE A 63 -23.54 19.26 5.14
C PHE A 63 -22.78 20.09 4.12
N ALA A 64 -21.47 20.27 4.30
CA ALA A 64 -20.63 20.96 3.31
C ALA A 64 -19.67 19.99 2.62
N PHE A 65 -19.34 20.29 1.36
CA PHE A 65 -18.20 19.67 0.69
C PHE A 65 -16.88 20.08 1.33
N ARG A 66 -15.93 19.14 1.35
CA ARG A 66 -14.58 19.40 1.80
C ARG A 66 -13.85 20.13 0.66
N ASP A 67 -13.52 21.40 0.89
CA ASP A 67 -12.42 22.00 0.13
C ASP A 67 -11.14 21.59 0.88
N SER A 68 -10.50 20.52 0.41
CA SER A 68 -9.29 20.01 1.08
C SER A 68 -8.18 21.03 0.91
N GLN A 69 -7.97 21.84 1.94
CA GLN A 69 -6.67 22.42 2.18
C GLN A 69 -5.66 21.27 2.41
N PRO A 70 -4.36 21.43 2.11
CA PRO A 70 -3.33 20.35 2.15
C PRO A 70 -3.08 19.75 3.54
N ARG A 71 -3.82 20.16 4.56
CA ARG A 71 -4.03 19.40 5.78
C ARG A 71 -5.53 19.35 6.01
N PRO A 72 -6.10 18.22 6.49
CA PRO A 72 -7.44 18.25 7.00
C PRO A 72 -7.43 19.30 8.11
N GLN A 73 -7.95 20.49 7.83
CA GLN A 73 -8.53 21.24 8.91
C GLN A 73 -9.58 20.26 9.43
N ARG A 74 -9.32 19.72 10.62
CA ARG A 74 -10.41 19.60 11.59
C ARG A 74 -10.97 21.00 11.67
N THR A 75 -11.84 21.37 10.73
CA THR A 75 -12.51 22.64 10.77
C THR A 75 -13.37 22.48 12.00
N THR A 76 -12.98 23.13 13.09
CA THR A 76 -13.81 23.14 14.27
C THR A 76 -14.88 24.18 13.99
N LEU A 77 -16.13 23.73 13.81
CA LEU A 77 -17.26 24.65 13.79
C LEU A 77 -17.43 25.18 15.20
N VAL A 78 -17.19 26.47 15.39
CA VAL A 78 -17.66 27.16 16.57
C VAL A 78 -19.17 27.24 16.47
N ASN A 79 -19.88 26.47 17.29
CA ASN A 79 -21.32 26.58 17.43
C ASN A 79 -21.67 28.04 17.73
N LYS A 80 -22.42 28.72 16.86
CA LYS A 80 -22.76 30.15 17.05
C LYS A 80 -23.58 30.42 18.32
N THR A 81 -24.24 29.41 18.87
CA THR A 81 -25.05 29.50 20.08
C THR A 81 -24.23 29.25 21.36
N THR A 82 -23.24 28.35 21.32
CA THR A 82 -22.45 27.96 22.51
C THR A 82 -20.99 28.43 22.50
N GLY A 83 -20.45 28.82 21.34
CA GLY A 83 -19.04 29.14 21.16
C GLY A 83 -18.12 27.91 21.15
N GLU A 84 -18.66 26.70 21.20
CA GLU A 84 -17.85 25.47 21.29
C GLU A 84 -17.47 24.96 19.91
N GLU A 85 -16.20 24.61 19.79
CA GLU A 85 -15.60 23.94 18.64
C GLU A 85 -16.17 22.52 18.47
N CYS A 86 -16.70 22.21 17.29
CA CYS A 86 -17.27 20.90 16.97
C CYS A 86 -16.68 20.34 15.68
N GLU A 87 -16.29 19.07 15.70
CA GLU A 87 -15.82 18.35 14.51
C GLU A 87 -16.99 18.05 13.57
N TYR A 88 -16.82 18.30 12.26
CA TYR A 88 -17.83 18.02 11.25
C TYR A 88 -18.10 16.52 11.17
N ARG A 89 -19.37 16.11 11.12
CA ARG A 89 -19.71 14.78 10.61
C ARG A 89 -19.63 14.85 9.08
N GLY A 90 -18.67 14.17 8.49
CA GLY A 90 -18.67 13.95 7.04
C GLY A 90 -19.86 13.09 6.61
N TYR A 91 -20.23 13.15 5.33
CA TYR A 91 -21.31 12.34 4.75
C TYR A 91 -20.81 10.96 4.30
N SER A 92 -19.85 10.38 5.04
CA SER A 92 -19.22 9.11 4.70
C SER A 92 -20.22 7.95 4.71
N THR A 93 -21.21 7.96 5.61
CA THR A 93 -22.29 6.96 5.60
C THR A 93 -23.11 7.03 4.31
N GLU A 94 -23.46 8.24 3.89
CA GLU A 94 -24.28 8.50 2.71
C GLU A 94 -23.52 8.12 1.43
N ALA A 95 -22.22 8.41 1.37
CA ALA A 95 -21.33 7.94 0.31
C ALA A 95 -21.38 6.41 0.16
N LEU A 96 -21.23 5.68 1.28
CA LEU A 96 -21.27 4.22 1.28
C LEU A 96 -22.65 3.67 0.94
N LYS A 97 -23.75 4.34 1.34
CA LYS A 97 -25.12 3.96 0.94
C LYS A 97 -25.35 4.10 -0.57
N ILE A 98 -24.86 5.20 -1.17
CA ILE A 98 -24.93 5.41 -2.63
C ILE A 98 -24.17 4.29 -3.34
N MET A 99 -22.95 3.98 -2.89
CA MET A 99 -22.15 2.88 -3.43
C MET A 99 -22.83 1.52 -3.24
N GLN A 100 -23.37 1.24 -2.06
CA GLN A 100 -24.11 0.02 -1.73
C GLN A 100 -25.29 -0.19 -2.68
N LYS A 101 -26.12 0.84 -2.91
CA LYS A 101 -27.27 0.76 -3.82
C LYS A 101 -26.84 0.35 -5.24
N ARG A 102 -25.68 0.82 -5.71
CA ARG A 102 -25.13 0.42 -7.02
C ARG A 102 -24.63 -1.02 -7.01
N LEU A 103 -23.86 -1.42 -6.01
CA LEU A 103 -23.33 -2.78 -5.92
C LEU A 103 -24.43 -3.83 -5.75
N GLN A 104 -25.53 -3.49 -5.07
CA GLN A 104 -26.71 -4.38 -4.92
C GLN A 104 -27.47 -4.64 -6.23
N THR A 105 -27.17 -3.91 -7.31
CA THR A 105 -27.69 -4.23 -8.65
C THR A 105 -27.05 -5.47 -9.24
N ILE A 106 -25.86 -5.87 -8.76
CA ILE A 106 -25.18 -7.09 -9.19
C ILE A 106 -25.95 -8.30 -8.64
N PRO A 107 -26.33 -9.28 -9.49
CA PRO A 107 -26.97 -10.51 -9.02
C PRO A 107 -26.09 -11.23 -7.99
N GLY A 108 -26.63 -11.50 -6.79
CA GLY A 108 -25.91 -12.13 -5.67
C GLY A 108 -25.34 -11.17 -4.62
N TYR A 109 -25.43 -9.85 -4.83
CA TYR A 109 -24.80 -8.83 -3.96
C TYR A 109 -25.82 -8.05 -3.12
N GLN A 110 -27.05 -8.54 -3.03
CA GLN A 110 -28.16 -7.89 -2.32
C GLN A 110 -27.86 -7.66 -0.83
N THR A 111 -26.99 -8.48 -0.23
CA THR A 111 -26.61 -8.40 1.19
C THR A 111 -25.38 -7.53 1.45
N THR A 112 -24.86 -6.79 0.45
CA THR A 112 -23.71 -5.86 0.64
C THR A 112 -23.90 -5.05 1.92
N SER A 113 -22.91 -5.05 2.80
CA SER A 113 -23.01 -4.43 4.14
C SER A 113 -22.19 -3.15 4.22
N ILE A 114 -22.52 -2.27 5.17
CA ILE A 114 -21.74 -1.08 5.49
C ILE A 114 -21.22 -1.24 6.92
N TYR A 115 -19.90 -1.16 7.10
CA TYR A 115 -19.26 -1.22 8.40
C TYR A 115 -18.75 0.17 8.81
N GLN A 116 -19.18 0.63 9.98
CA GLN A 116 -18.72 1.88 10.58
C GLN A 116 -18.20 1.63 12.01
N GLY A 117 -17.06 2.23 12.35
CA GLY A 117 -16.49 2.19 13.70
C GLY A 117 -15.86 0.85 14.10
N LYS A 118 -15.95 0.48 15.39
CA LYS A 118 -15.25 -0.67 16.00
C LYS A 118 -15.62 -2.04 15.42
N GLY A 119 -16.65 -2.12 14.57
CA GLY A 119 -17.09 -3.33 13.87
C GLY A 119 -16.36 -3.61 12.56
N LYS A 120 -15.46 -2.72 12.09
CA LYS A 120 -14.73 -2.81 10.80
C LYS A 120 -13.99 -4.14 10.56
N GLN A 121 -13.91 -5.06 11.53
CA GLN A 121 -13.17 -6.31 11.39
C GLN A 121 -13.86 -7.56 11.96
N SER A 122 -15.06 -7.47 12.55
CA SER A 122 -15.56 -8.58 13.39
C SER A 122 -16.07 -9.80 12.61
N ASP A 123 -16.68 -9.63 11.43
CA ASP A 123 -17.19 -10.75 10.62
C ASP A 123 -17.52 -10.34 9.17
N PHE A 124 -16.64 -10.68 8.22
CA PHE A 124 -16.86 -10.43 6.79
C PHE A 124 -17.61 -11.56 6.07
N SER A 125 -18.06 -12.60 6.77
CA SER A 125 -18.80 -13.73 6.18
C SER A 125 -20.29 -13.45 5.98
N SER A 126 -20.83 -12.45 6.68
CA SER A 126 -22.24 -12.09 6.67
C SER A 126 -22.73 -11.48 5.35
N ALA A 127 -21.82 -10.95 4.54
CA ALA A 127 -22.10 -10.34 3.25
C ALA A 127 -20.99 -10.64 2.25
N ARG A 128 -21.34 -10.65 0.95
CA ARG A 128 -20.35 -10.86 -0.10
C ARG A 128 -19.38 -9.67 -0.22
N LEU A 129 -19.89 -8.46 -0.06
CA LEU A 129 -19.11 -7.21 -0.02
C LEU A 129 -19.41 -6.44 1.26
N ASN A 130 -18.37 -5.79 1.76
CA ASN A 130 -18.41 -5.00 2.97
C ASN A 130 -17.78 -3.65 2.66
N LEU A 131 -18.51 -2.57 2.93
CA LEU A 131 -18.11 -1.21 2.56
C LEU A 131 -17.70 -0.43 3.79
N THR A 132 -16.57 0.25 3.69
CA THR A 132 -15.97 1.00 4.81
C THR A 132 -15.54 2.37 4.31
N HIS A 133 -15.53 3.34 5.23
CA HIS A 133 -14.90 4.63 4.96
C HIS A 133 -13.41 4.49 5.20
N ASP A 134 -12.62 5.02 4.27
CA ASP A 134 -11.19 5.13 4.45
C ASP A 134 -10.83 6.54 4.92
N GLU A 135 -10.22 6.64 6.09
CA GLU A 135 -9.76 7.91 6.65
C GLU A 135 -8.33 8.26 6.21
N SER A 136 -7.56 7.31 5.66
CA SER A 136 -6.21 7.58 5.12
C SER A 136 -6.30 8.31 3.79
N LEU A 137 -7.32 8.02 2.98
CA LEU A 137 -7.51 8.63 1.66
C LEU A 137 -8.06 10.05 1.76
N ASN A 138 -7.29 11.00 1.23
CA ASN A 138 -7.71 12.39 1.18
C ASN A 138 -8.67 12.63 0.02
N GLY A 139 -9.66 13.49 0.24
CA GLY A 139 -10.46 14.05 -0.84
C GLY A 139 -9.63 15.00 -1.71
N LEU A 140 -10.01 15.13 -2.98
CA LEU A 140 -9.30 16.00 -3.91
C LEU A 140 -9.60 17.48 -3.65
N THR A 141 -8.60 18.35 -3.80
CA THR A 141 -8.78 19.82 -3.71
C THR A 141 -9.54 20.33 -4.94
N LYS A 142 -10.20 21.49 -4.87
CA LYS A 142 -10.83 22.08 -6.07
C LYS A 142 -9.86 22.17 -7.25
N THR A 143 -8.63 22.62 -6.99
CA THR A 143 -7.57 22.72 -8.01
C THR A 143 -7.19 21.36 -8.57
N ALA A 144 -7.02 20.35 -7.71
CA ALA A 144 -6.69 18.99 -8.13
C ALA A 144 -7.79 18.39 -9.01
N LYS A 145 -9.06 18.52 -8.61
CA LYS A 145 -10.22 18.04 -9.40
C LYS A 145 -10.22 18.57 -10.83
N ILE A 146 -9.83 19.84 -11.02
CA ILE A 146 -9.78 20.50 -12.32
C ILE A 146 -8.51 20.09 -13.09
N ALA A 147 -7.36 20.09 -12.43
CA ALA A 147 -6.07 19.77 -13.04
C ALA A 147 -6.01 18.33 -13.59
N THR A 148 -6.63 17.38 -12.88
CA THR A 148 -6.73 15.97 -13.32
C THR A 148 -7.83 15.75 -14.36
N GLY A 149 -8.60 16.78 -14.72
CA GLY A 149 -9.72 16.68 -15.66
C GLY A 149 -10.93 15.92 -15.12
N LEU A 150 -10.95 15.58 -13.83
CA LEU A 150 -12.07 14.87 -13.19
C LEU A 150 -13.32 15.75 -13.04
N CYS A 151 -13.16 17.07 -13.02
CA CYS A 151 -14.25 18.04 -12.96
C CYS A 151 -13.96 19.26 -13.85
N THR A 152 -15.00 19.78 -14.48
CA THR A 152 -14.99 21.17 -14.97
C THR A 152 -14.95 22.17 -13.79
N PRO A 153 -14.54 23.44 -14.01
CA PRO A 153 -14.55 24.44 -12.96
C PRO A 153 -15.90 24.61 -12.25
N SER A 154 -17.01 24.48 -12.98
CA SER A 154 -18.36 24.53 -12.42
C SER A 154 -18.74 23.30 -11.61
N GLU A 155 -18.29 22.11 -12.03
CA GLU A 155 -18.59 20.86 -11.31
C GLU A 155 -17.78 20.73 -10.03
N ALA A 156 -16.57 21.29 -9.99
CA ALA A 156 -15.65 21.16 -8.86
C ALA A 156 -16.21 21.79 -7.56
N ASP A 157 -17.11 22.77 -7.67
CA ASP A 157 -17.83 23.36 -6.52
C ASP A 157 -18.96 22.47 -6.00
N THR A 158 -19.45 21.54 -6.82
CA THR A 158 -20.61 20.69 -6.49
C THR A 158 -20.26 19.20 -6.47
N THR A 159 -18.98 18.86 -6.48
CA THR A 159 -18.48 17.49 -6.55
C THR A 159 -17.43 17.29 -5.47
N ASP A 160 -17.46 16.13 -4.83
CA ASP A 160 -16.45 15.73 -3.87
C ASP A 160 -15.99 14.30 -4.13
N PHE A 161 -14.84 13.96 -3.54
CA PHE A 161 -14.18 12.67 -3.66
C PHE A 161 -13.97 12.12 -2.27
N VAL A 162 -14.66 11.03 -1.94
CA VAL A 162 -14.64 10.43 -0.61
C VAL A 162 -13.87 9.12 -0.63
N GLY A 163 -12.88 8.99 0.25
CA GLY A 163 -12.16 7.74 0.48
C GLY A 163 -13.09 6.62 0.95
N THR A 164 -13.09 5.51 0.23
CA THR A 164 -13.90 4.34 0.55
C THR A 164 -13.11 3.07 0.29
N GLU A 165 -13.39 2.02 1.05
CA GLU A 165 -12.86 0.69 0.80
C GLU A 165 -13.99 -0.30 0.50
N ILE A 166 -13.71 -1.24 -0.40
CA ILE A 166 -14.56 -2.39 -0.68
C ILE A 166 -13.80 -3.64 -0.23
N VAL A 167 -14.32 -4.35 0.77
CA VAL A 167 -13.76 -5.59 1.29
C VAL A 167 -14.60 -6.78 0.83
N THR A 168 -13.97 -7.75 0.17
CA THR A 168 -14.65 -8.96 -0.34
C THR A 168 -14.70 -10.07 0.69
N ALA A 169 -15.69 -10.95 0.57
CA ALA A 169 -15.63 -12.25 1.24
C ALA A 169 -14.49 -13.09 0.65
N PRO A 170 -13.95 -14.07 1.40
CA PRO A 170 -12.82 -14.87 0.92
C PRO A 170 -13.13 -15.63 -0.38
N HIS A 171 -12.19 -15.56 -1.31
CA HIS A 171 -12.14 -16.31 -2.55
C HIS A 171 -11.32 -17.58 -2.40
N THR A 172 -11.63 -18.57 -3.25
CA THR A 172 -10.87 -19.81 -3.37
C THR A 172 -10.05 -19.90 -4.66
N SER A 173 -10.28 -18.97 -5.60
CA SER A 173 -9.62 -18.92 -6.91
C SER A 173 -9.37 -17.47 -7.33
N PRO A 174 -8.17 -17.16 -7.87
CA PRO A 174 -7.87 -15.87 -8.50
C PRO A 174 -8.79 -15.50 -9.66
N GLU A 175 -9.30 -16.48 -10.41
CA GLU A 175 -10.24 -16.27 -11.51
C GLU A 175 -11.61 -15.78 -11.00
N GLU A 176 -12.10 -16.34 -9.89
CA GLU A 176 -13.32 -15.89 -9.23
C GLU A 176 -13.20 -14.41 -8.78
N ALA A 177 -12.05 -14.05 -8.21
CA ALA A 177 -11.73 -12.69 -7.80
C ALA A 177 -11.69 -11.71 -9.01
N CYS A 178 -11.10 -12.13 -10.12
CA CYS A 178 -11.08 -11.37 -11.37
C CYS A 178 -12.49 -11.10 -11.90
N ASP A 179 -13.33 -12.13 -11.97
CA ASP A 179 -14.73 -11.99 -12.41
C ASP A 179 -15.55 -11.08 -11.48
N GLU A 180 -15.29 -11.16 -10.17
CA GLU A 180 -15.95 -10.29 -9.18
C GLU A 180 -15.55 -8.82 -9.35
N VAL A 181 -14.26 -8.50 -9.45
CA VAL A 181 -13.82 -7.12 -9.58
C VAL A 181 -14.32 -6.46 -10.86
N GLN A 182 -14.43 -7.23 -11.96
CA GLN A 182 -15.01 -6.74 -13.20
C GLN A 182 -16.48 -6.36 -13.03
N LYS A 183 -17.27 -7.16 -12.29
CA LYS A 183 -18.68 -6.84 -11.98
C LYS A 183 -18.78 -5.61 -11.10
N ILE A 184 -17.92 -5.49 -10.09
CA ILE A 184 -17.83 -4.32 -9.21
C ILE A 184 -17.53 -3.07 -10.03
N SER A 185 -16.47 -3.09 -10.85
CA SER A 185 -16.07 -1.97 -11.70
C SER A 185 -17.20 -1.54 -12.65
N ALA A 186 -17.85 -2.52 -13.31
CA ALA A 186 -18.97 -2.25 -14.21
C ALA A 186 -20.16 -1.62 -13.48
N ALA A 187 -20.51 -2.12 -12.29
CA ALA A 187 -21.61 -1.57 -11.50
C ALA A 187 -21.30 -0.16 -10.99
N LEU A 188 -20.08 0.10 -10.53
CA LEU A 188 -19.69 1.42 -10.04
C LEU A 188 -19.64 2.48 -11.13
N ARG A 189 -19.29 2.12 -12.37
CA ARG A 189 -19.32 3.03 -13.54
C ARG A 189 -20.71 3.20 -14.16
N SER A 190 -21.70 2.43 -13.72
CA SER A 190 -23.07 2.51 -14.24
C SER A 190 -23.84 3.71 -13.66
N ASP A 191 -24.81 4.23 -14.41
CA ASP A 191 -25.76 5.25 -13.98
C ASP A 191 -25.13 6.52 -13.35
N GLY A 192 -23.98 6.95 -13.88
CA GLY A 192 -23.32 8.20 -13.52
C GLY A 192 -22.71 8.22 -12.11
N LEU A 193 -22.60 7.07 -11.44
CA LEU A 193 -21.62 6.93 -10.35
C LEU A 193 -20.24 6.75 -11.00
N ASP A 194 -19.23 7.33 -10.37
CA ASP A 194 -17.87 7.31 -10.88
C ASP A 194 -16.90 7.21 -9.70
N TYR A 195 -15.70 6.73 -9.98
CA TYR A 195 -14.66 6.57 -8.98
C TYR A 195 -13.32 6.97 -9.55
N HIS A 196 -12.45 7.40 -8.65
CA HIS A 196 -11.07 7.72 -8.95
C HIS A 196 -10.15 6.82 -8.13
N ILE A 197 -9.12 6.32 -8.79
CA ILE A 197 -8.03 5.56 -8.18
C ILE A 197 -6.77 6.28 -8.60
N ASP A 198 -6.02 6.75 -7.63
CA ASP A 198 -4.74 7.42 -7.77
C ASP A 198 -3.67 6.72 -6.93
N ASP A 199 -2.49 7.32 -6.84
CA ASP A 199 -1.35 6.73 -6.14
C ASP A 199 -1.50 6.69 -4.62
N GLU A 200 -2.49 7.37 -4.05
CA GLU A 200 -2.87 7.21 -2.63
C GLU A 200 -3.66 5.92 -2.42
N CYS A 201 -4.45 5.48 -3.41
CA CYS A 201 -5.26 4.28 -3.33
C CYS A 201 -4.40 3.01 -3.46
N ALA A 202 -4.68 2.01 -2.62
CA ALA A 202 -4.05 0.70 -2.64
C ALA A 202 -5.05 -0.43 -2.93
N MET A 203 -4.50 -1.60 -3.28
CA MET A 203 -5.25 -2.85 -3.25
C MET A 203 -4.51 -3.85 -2.36
N HIS A 204 -5.16 -4.28 -1.29
CA HIS A 204 -4.60 -5.26 -0.36
C HIS A 204 -5.17 -6.66 -0.62
N ILE A 205 -4.32 -7.68 -0.44
CA ILE A 205 -4.75 -9.08 -0.43
C ILE A 205 -4.47 -9.70 0.94
N HIS A 206 -5.51 -10.19 1.59
CA HIS A 206 -5.42 -10.92 2.84
C HIS A 206 -5.44 -12.42 2.57
N VAL A 207 -4.31 -13.10 2.69
CA VAL A 207 -4.22 -14.55 2.48
C VAL A 207 -4.36 -15.28 3.81
N GLY A 208 -5.25 -16.26 3.88
CA GLY A 208 -5.58 -17.03 5.08
C GLY A 208 -5.88 -18.50 4.78
N LYS A 209 -6.26 -19.24 5.81
CA LYS A 209 -6.82 -20.59 5.68
C LYS A 209 -8.35 -20.51 5.61
N GLN A 210 -8.97 -21.47 4.92
CA GLN A 210 -10.41 -21.56 4.83
C GLN A 210 -11.11 -21.68 6.20
N ASP A 211 -10.47 -22.33 7.18
CA ASP A 211 -11.01 -22.47 8.54
C ASP A 211 -10.75 -21.25 9.44
N GLY A 212 -10.10 -20.20 8.92
CA GLY A 212 -9.75 -18.98 9.65
C GLY A 212 -8.63 -19.14 10.67
N SER A 213 -8.06 -20.34 10.82
CA SER A 213 -6.97 -20.60 11.78
C SER A 213 -5.63 -20.01 11.31
N PRO A 214 -4.70 -19.72 12.23
CA PRO A 214 -3.34 -19.32 11.90
C PRO A 214 -2.61 -20.33 11.00
N PHE A 215 -1.75 -19.84 10.10
CA PHE A 215 -0.70 -20.67 9.52
C PHE A 215 0.24 -21.18 10.61
N ASN A 216 0.89 -22.33 10.37
CA ASN A 216 1.90 -22.78 11.33
C ASN A 216 3.07 -21.78 11.36
N ILE A 217 3.74 -21.67 12.50
CA ILE A 217 4.81 -20.68 12.69
C ILE A 217 5.94 -20.85 11.65
N LYS A 218 6.25 -22.09 11.28
CA LYS A 218 7.28 -22.42 10.28
C LYS A 218 6.97 -21.84 8.90
N ALA A 219 5.73 -21.92 8.45
CA ALA A 219 5.28 -21.35 7.19
C ALA A 219 5.38 -19.83 7.21
N LEU A 220 5.04 -19.19 8.34
CA LEU A 220 5.19 -17.75 8.51
C LEU A 220 6.67 -17.33 8.49
N GLN A 221 7.56 -18.09 9.13
CA GLN A 221 9.01 -17.86 9.11
C GLN A 221 9.58 -17.96 7.68
N HIS A 222 9.22 -19.03 6.94
CA HIS A 222 9.62 -19.18 5.53
C HIS A 222 9.05 -18.07 4.64
N LEU A 223 7.80 -17.65 4.87
CA LEU A 223 7.18 -16.56 4.12
C LEU A 223 7.89 -15.24 4.38
N ALA A 224 8.15 -14.89 5.64
CA ALA A 224 8.91 -13.69 6.01
C ALA A 224 10.30 -13.68 5.36
N TYR A 225 11.00 -14.82 5.37
CA TYR A 225 12.32 -14.93 4.76
C TYR A 225 12.28 -14.79 3.23
N LEU A 226 11.29 -15.38 2.56
CA LEU A 226 11.08 -15.18 1.11
C LEU A 226 10.76 -13.72 0.78
N VAL A 227 9.88 -13.09 1.56
CA VAL A 227 9.55 -11.66 1.39
C VAL A 227 10.83 -10.84 1.53
N LEU A 228 11.60 -11.03 2.58
CA LEU A 228 12.85 -10.30 2.80
C LEU A 228 13.84 -10.48 1.65
N ILE A 229 14.10 -11.72 1.20
CA ILE A 229 15.07 -11.95 0.12
C ILE A 229 14.63 -11.30 -1.19
N TYR A 230 13.36 -11.47 -1.57
CA TYR A 230 12.86 -11.06 -2.89
C TYR A 230 12.14 -9.71 -2.89
N GLU A 231 12.14 -8.98 -1.76
CA GLU A 231 11.44 -7.69 -1.63
C GLU A 231 11.82 -6.70 -2.73
N HIS A 232 13.12 -6.60 -3.03
CA HIS A 232 13.63 -5.77 -4.11
C HIS A 232 13.08 -6.23 -5.47
N GLU A 233 13.14 -7.52 -5.78
CA GLU A 233 12.55 -8.02 -7.03
C GLU A 233 11.03 -7.75 -7.12
N PHE A 234 10.29 -7.79 -6.01
CA PHE A 234 8.87 -7.46 -5.97
C PHE A 234 8.62 -5.97 -6.22
N ALA A 235 9.44 -5.09 -5.63
CA ALA A 235 9.31 -3.65 -5.77
C ALA A 235 9.46 -3.15 -7.23
N ARG A 236 10.10 -3.94 -8.12
CA ARG A 236 10.21 -3.64 -9.56
C ARG A 236 8.88 -3.72 -10.30
N TRP A 237 7.87 -4.36 -9.70
CA TRP A 237 6.55 -4.54 -10.33
C TRP A 237 5.58 -3.39 -10.05
N PHE A 238 6.01 -2.44 -9.23
CA PHE A 238 5.18 -1.37 -8.69
C PHE A 238 5.78 0.01 -8.96
N TYR A 239 4.91 1.01 -8.94
CA TYR A 239 5.30 2.42 -9.00
C TYR A 239 6.31 2.75 -7.89
N PRO A 240 7.29 3.64 -8.15
CA PRO A 240 8.29 4.07 -7.16
C PRO A 240 7.72 4.43 -5.78
N SER A 241 6.56 5.08 -5.74
CA SER A 241 5.87 5.49 -4.51
C SER A 241 5.44 4.32 -3.60
N ARG A 242 5.40 3.09 -4.13
CA ARG A 242 5.00 1.85 -3.41
C ARG A 242 6.19 0.96 -3.01
N ARG A 243 7.43 1.45 -3.14
CA ARG A 243 8.66 0.65 -2.96
C ARG A 243 9.27 0.64 -1.56
N GLY A 244 8.61 1.11 -0.50
CA GLY A 244 9.19 1.04 0.85
C GLY A 244 9.17 2.33 1.67
N ASN A 245 8.86 3.46 1.05
CA ASN A 245 9.16 4.80 1.62
C ASN A 245 7.97 5.53 2.21
N ASN A 246 6.77 4.95 2.14
CA ASN A 246 5.57 5.53 2.74
C ASN A 246 5.22 4.79 4.05
N PHE A 247 4.54 5.48 4.96
CA PHE A 247 4.05 4.93 6.23
C PHE A 247 3.22 3.65 6.05
N GLU A 248 2.52 3.52 4.93
CA GLU A 248 1.61 2.40 4.64
C GLU A 248 2.24 1.24 3.85
N THR A 249 3.47 1.43 3.36
CA THR A 249 4.24 0.45 2.56
C THR A 249 5.71 0.44 2.96
N LYS A 250 6.01 0.49 4.25
CA LYS A 250 7.37 0.36 4.79
C LYS A 250 8.00 -0.98 4.39
N SER A 251 9.29 -0.95 4.09
CA SER A 251 10.07 -2.16 3.82
C SER A 251 9.97 -3.17 4.98
N ASN A 252 9.82 -4.47 4.69
CA ASN A 252 9.92 -5.50 5.73
C ASN A 252 11.37 -5.68 6.20
N ARG A 253 12.37 -5.22 5.43
CA ARG A 253 13.80 -5.29 5.77
C ARG A 253 14.23 -4.23 6.79
N LEU A 254 13.39 -3.25 7.09
CA LEU A 254 13.78 -2.10 7.92
C LEU A 254 14.29 -2.50 9.31
N GLU A 255 13.71 -3.55 9.92
CA GLU A 255 14.13 -4.09 11.22
C GLU A 255 15.52 -4.76 11.21
N PHE A 256 16.04 -5.06 10.01
CA PHE A 256 17.34 -5.69 9.80
C PHE A 256 18.36 -4.75 9.17
N ALA A 257 18.00 -3.48 9.01
CA ALA A 257 18.90 -2.47 8.49
C ALA A 257 20.03 -2.20 9.50
N THR A 258 21.24 -2.03 8.99
CA THR A 258 22.43 -1.61 9.75
C THR A 258 22.86 -0.22 9.28
N GLU A 259 23.53 0.53 10.14
CA GLU A 259 24.07 1.84 9.76
C GLU A 259 25.02 1.68 8.56
N CYS A 260 24.78 2.45 7.50
CA CYS A 260 25.69 2.51 6.37
C CYS A 260 26.95 3.29 6.80
N PRO A 261 28.16 2.71 6.71
CA PRO A 261 29.38 3.37 7.16
C PRO A 261 29.84 4.49 6.22
N SER A 262 29.21 4.69 5.05
CA SER A 262 29.56 5.78 4.14
C SER A 262 28.69 7.03 4.40
N PRO A 263 29.30 8.18 4.74
CA PRO A 263 28.59 9.45 4.90
C PRO A 263 28.26 10.14 3.57
N GLU A 264 28.64 9.58 2.41
CA GLU A 264 28.25 10.16 1.13
C GLU A 264 26.79 9.80 0.80
N PRO A 265 25.89 10.79 0.65
CA PRO A 265 24.50 10.53 0.30
C PRO A 265 24.45 9.91 -1.10
N GLN A 266 24.28 8.59 -1.15
CA GLN A 266 23.83 7.93 -2.36
C GLN A 266 22.35 8.30 -2.52
N HIS A 267 22.06 9.17 -3.49
CA HIS A 267 20.75 9.73 -3.72
C HIS A 267 19.89 8.72 -4.48
N ALA A 268 18.96 8.03 -3.81
CA ALA A 268 17.80 7.48 -4.53
C ALA A 268 16.69 8.54 -4.49
N TYR A 269 16.35 9.05 -5.66
CA TYR A 269 15.43 10.16 -5.84
C TYR A 269 13.97 9.67 -5.80
N LEU A 270 13.09 10.28 -4.98
CA LEU A 270 11.65 10.07 -5.13
C LEU A 270 11.15 10.84 -6.35
N CYS A 271 10.49 10.12 -7.25
CA CYS A 271 9.80 10.71 -8.39
C CYS A 271 8.38 11.14 -8.01
N ASP A 272 7.94 12.28 -8.54
CA ASP A 272 6.52 12.65 -8.56
C ASP A 272 5.73 11.79 -9.58
N GLU A 273 4.41 12.01 -9.65
CA GLU A 273 3.50 11.31 -10.57
C GLU A 273 3.90 11.44 -12.06
N ALA A 274 4.63 12.50 -12.41
CA ALA A 274 5.13 12.75 -13.76
C ALA A 274 6.52 12.14 -14.02
N GLY A 275 7.11 11.47 -13.02
CA GLY A 275 8.47 10.93 -13.10
C GLY A 275 9.56 11.97 -12.84
N ASN A 276 9.21 13.17 -12.37
CA ASN A 276 10.22 14.17 -12.04
C ASN A 276 10.80 13.87 -10.66
N ILE A 277 12.12 13.82 -10.60
CA ILE A 277 12.88 13.76 -9.37
C ILE A 277 12.55 14.98 -8.50
N THR A 278 12.02 14.75 -7.30
CA THR A 278 11.80 15.81 -6.31
C THR A 278 13.09 16.04 -5.52
N GLU A 279 13.69 17.23 -5.65
CA GLU A 279 14.85 17.64 -4.84
C GLU A 279 14.52 17.50 -3.34
N GLY A 280 15.33 16.74 -2.60
CA GLY A 280 15.25 16.62 -1.13
C GLY A 280 14.73 15.29 -0.60
N SER A 281 14.40 14.34 -1.46
CA SER A 281 14.01 13.00 -1.06
C SER A 281 15.18 12.02 -1.23
N VAL A 282 15.96 11.85 -0.16
CA VAL A 282 17.09 10.92 -0.13
C VAL A 282 16.58 9.60 0.44
N GLU A 283 16.52 8.54 -0.36
CA GLU A 283 16.43 7.18 0.20
C GLU A 283 17.79 6.86 0.84
N ALA A 284 17.80 6.55 2.13
CA ALA A 284 19.00 6.09 2.79
C ALA A 284 19.38 4.73 2.21
N VAL A 285 20.63 4.59 1.78
CA VAL A 285 21.18 3.29 1.38
C VAL A 285 21.43 2.49 2.65
N TRP A 286 20.62 1.46 2.84
CA TRP A 286 20.74 0.58 3.99
C TRP A 286 21.70 -0.56 3.66
N ASN A 287 22.66 -0.76 4.55
CA ASN A 287 23.20 -2.09 4.72
C ASN A 287 22.16 -2.93 5.47
N TYR A 288 22.17 -4.23 5.25
CA TYR A 288 21.37 -5.14 6.05
C TYR A 288 22.28 -6.12 6.77
N GLN A 289 21.77 -6.67 7.87
CA GLN A 289 22.42 -7.77 8.55
C GLN A 289 22.71 -8.92 7.57
N PRO A 290 23.78 -9.72 7.80
CA PRO A 290 24.02 -10.93 7.05
C PRO A 290 22.78 -11.84 7.04
N LEU A 291 22.50 -12.51 5.91
CA LEU A 291 21.35 -13.42 5.81
C LEU A 291 21.36 -14.55 6.85
N SER A 292 22.55 -14.94 7.35
CA SER A 292 22.68 -15.88 8.46
C SER A 292 22.07 -15.36 9.76
N ASP A 293 22.27 -14.07 10.06
CA ASP A 293 21.78 -13.43 11.29
C ASP A 293 20.28 -13.18 11.19
N ILE A 294 19.80 -12.73 10.02
CA ILE A 294 18.36 -12.59 9.73
C ILE A 294 17.67 -13.96 9.86
N ARG A 295 18.26 -15.01 9.28
CA ARG A 295 17.74 -16.38 9.39
C ARG A 295 17.69 -16.83 10.85
N LYS A 296 18.76 -16.62 11.62
CA LYS A 296 18.80 -16.94 13.05
C LYS A 296 17.69 -16.21 13.81
N ALA A 297 17.50 -14.92 13.56
CA ALA A 297 16.47 -14.11 14.22
C ALA A 297 15.05 -14.63 13.90
N ILE A 298 14.77 -14.93 12.64
CA ILE A 298 13.43 -15.37 12.20
C ILE A 298 13.12 -16.80 12.61
N PHE A 299 14.11 -17.70 12.56
CA PHE A 299 13.90 -19.13 12.82
C PHE A 299 14.30 -19.50 14.25
N ASP A 300 15.58 -19.43 14.58
CA ASP A 300 16.13 -20.00 15.81
C ASP A 300 15.67 -19.23 17.06
N ASP A 301 15.70 -17.90 17.01
CA ASP A 301 15.32 -17.05 18.15
C ASP A 301 13.82 -17.05 18.39
N VAL A 302 13.01 -17.07 17.33
CA VAL A 302 11.56 -17.23 17.41
C VAL A 302 11.19 -18.61 17.98
N ASP A 303 11.81 -19.69 17.51
CA ASP A 303 11.55 -21.05 18.00
C ASP A 303 11.92 -21.22 19.48
N SER A 304 12.98 -20.54 19.90
CA SER A 304 13.50 -20.62 21.27
C SER A 304 12.71 -19.76 22.26
N ALA A 305 11.79 -18.92 21.79
CA ALA A 305 10.97 -18.05 22.63
C ALA A 305 9.86 -18.84 23.34
N ASP A 306 9.43 -18.36 24.52
CA ASP A 306 8.32 -18.96 25.28
C ASP A 306 7.00 -18.98 24.48
N ASP A 307 6.80 -17.98 23.63
CA ASP A 307 5.65 -17.85 22.72
C ASP A 307 6.18 -17.49 21.32
N PRO A 308 6.42 -18.50 20.46
CA PRO A 308 6.97 -18.28 19.12
C PRO A 308 6.10 -17.38 18.24
N PHE A 309 4.76 -17.48 18.31
CA PHE A 309 3.89 -16.62 17.51
C PHE A 309 4.02 -15.16 17.91
N ARG A 310 4.02 -14.88 19.22
CA ARG A 310 4.19 -13.52 19.72
C ARG A 310 5.58 -12.97 19.40
N ALA A 311 6.63 -13.79 19.51
CA ALA A 311 7.98 -13.40 19.14
C ALA A 311 8.08 -13.03 17.65
N PHE A 312 7.49 -13.87 16.78
CA PHE A 312 7.45 -13.61 15.34
C PHE A 312 6.66 -12.35 14.99
N VAL A 313 5.45 -12.17 15.54
CA VAL A 313 4.64 -10.96 15.29
C VAL A 313 5.34 -9.72 15.83
N LYS A 314 6.07 -9.80 16.94
CA LYS A 314 6.88 -8.68 17.44
C LYS A 314 8.00 -8.31 16.46
N LEU A 315 8.61 -9.30 15.80
CA LEU A 315 9.70 -9.09 14.86
C LEU A 315 9.23 -8.61 13.49
N MET A 316 8.17 -9.22 12.94
CA MET A 316 7.75 -9.01 11.54
C MET A 316 6.42 -8.24 11.39
N GLY A 317 5.66 -8.07 12.48
CA GLY A 317 4.31 -7.52 12.44
C GLY A 317 4.27 -6.01 12.65
N ASP A 318 4.28 -5.25 11.55
CA ASP A 318 3.83 -3.85 11.50
C ASP A 318 2.74 -3.74 10.42
N LYS A 319 1.64 -3.02 10.74
CA LYS A 319 0.60 -2.69 9.76
C LYS A 319 1.12 -1.82 8.63
N GLY A 320 2.17 -1.04 8.88
CA GLY A 320 2.79 -0.23 7.86
C GLY A 320 3.66 -1.01 6.88
N HIS A 321 4.00 -2.28 7.13
CA HIS A 321 4.87 -3.04 6.24
C HIS A 321 4.20 -3.43 4.92
N ILE A 322 4.97 -3.51 3.85
CA ILE A 322 4.54 -4.02 2.54
C ILE A 322 3.87 -5.41 2.63
N VAL A 323 4.32 -6.26 3.56
CA VAL A 323 3.66 -7.50 3.96
C VAL A 323 3.46 -7.44 5.47
N ASN A 324 2.21 -7.30 5.87
CA ASN A 324 1.81 -7.16 7.26
C ASN A 324 1.50 -8.54 7.87
N PHE A 325 2.30 -8.92 8.87
CA PHE A 325 2.16 -10.14 9.65
C PHE A 325 1.40 -9.95 10.97
N SER A 326 1.00 -8.74 11.35
CA SER A 326 0.31 -8.48 12.63
C SER A 326 -1.02 -9.23 12.77
N TYR A 327 -1.63 -9.67 11.67
CA TYR A 327 -2.89 -10.42 11.66
C TYR A 327 -2.71 -11.94 11.66
N SER A 328 -1.47 -12.45 11.61
CA SER A 328 -1.22 -13.89 11.50
C SER A 328 -1.44 -14.67 12.78
N ALA A 329 -1.45 -13.99 13.94
CA ALA A 329 -1.67 -14.59 15.26
C ALA A 329 -3.11 -14.42 15.79
N ARG A 330 -4.05 -13.98 14.96
CA ARG A 330 -5.46 -13.86 15.39
C ARG A 330 -6.06 -15.23 15.68
N ASP A 331 -6.92 -15.29 16.68
CA ASP A 331 -7.57 -16.52 17.13
C ASP A 331 -9.09 -16.38 17.12
N ILE A 332 -9.73 -17.02 16.14
CA ILE A 332 -11.19 -17.02 15.96
C ILE A 332 -11.94 -17.57 17.18
N THR A 333 -11.31 -18.43 18.00
CA THR A 333 -11.94 -18.97 19.22
C THR A 333 -12.12 -17.91 20.30
N ASN A 334 -11.39 -16.79 20.18
CA ASN A 334 -11.48 -15.62 21.06
C ASN A 334 -12.31 -14.48 20.46
N ASN A 335 -13.25 -14.79 19.56
CA ASN A 335 -14.06 -13.82 18.81
C ASN A 335 -13.22 -12.80 18.02
N GLN A 336 -12.04 -13.21 17.57
CA GLN A 336 -11.21 -12.40 16.69
C GLN A 336 -11.51 -12.72 15.22
N PRO A 337 -11.14 -11.82 14.30
CA PRO A 337 -11.25 -12.09 12.86
C PRO A 337 -10.31 -13.23 12.46
N ALA A 338 -10.50 -13.78 11.27
CA ALA A 338 -9.60 -14.81 10.72
C ALA A 338 -8.12 -14.35 10.71
N ALA A 339 -7.22 -15.29 10.97
CA ALA A 339 -5.79 -15.08 10.85
C ALA A 339 -5.39 -14.98 9.38
N THR A 340 -4.68 -13.91 9.02
CA THR A 340 -4.26 -13.64 7.65
C THR A 340 -2.88 -13.00 7.61
N VAL A 341 -2.22 -13.12 6.46
CA VAL A 341 -1.08 -12.28 6.07
C VAL A 341 -1.57 -11.31 5.01
N GLU A 342 -1.31 -10.03 5.19
CA GLU A 342 -1.82 -8.96 4.33
C GLU A 342 -0.69 -8.44 3.42
N PHE A 343 -0.92 -8.44 2.11
CA PHE A 343 -0.01 -7.93 1.09
C PHE A 343 -0.49 -6.55 0.64
N ARG A 344 0.36 -5.52 0.78
CA ARG A 344 -0.01 -4.10 0.66
C ARG A 344 0.69 -3.33 -0.46
N GLN A 345 1.54 -4.00 -1.25
CA GLN A 345 2.39 -3.35 -2.25
C GLN A 345 1.64 -2.86 -3.50
N HIS A 346 0.51 -3.47 -3.82
CA HIS A 346 -0.15 -3.21 -5.10
C HIS A 346 -0.89 -1.87 -5.07
N GLN A 347 -0.69 -1.06 -6.12
CA GLN A 347 -1.47 0.15 -6.36
C GLN A 347 -2.97 -0.19 -6.43
N GLY A 348 -3.83 0.74 -6.01
CA GLY A 348 -5.26 0.60 -6.19
C GLY A 348 -5.60 0.27 -7.65
N THR A 349 -6.49 -0.70 -7.85
CA THR A 349 -6.96 -1.09 -9.18
C THR A 349 -8.31 -1.77 -9.06
N LEU A 350 -9.14 -1.63 -10.09
CA LEU A 350 -10.32 -2.46 -10.32
C LEU A 350 -10.24 -3.17 -11.68
N ASN A 351 -9.03 -3.31 -12.23
CA ASN A 351 -8.76 -4.11 -13.42
C ASN A 351 -8.67 -5.59 -13.06
N GLY A 352 -9.48 -6.42 -13.71
CA GLY A 352 -9.50 -7.87 -13.45
C GLY A 352 -8.17 -8.57 -13.67
N ASP A 353 -7.40 -8.20 -14.69
CA ASP A 353 -6.12 -8.84 -15.00
C ASP A 353 -5.05 -8.54 -13.95
N ASP A 354 -5.01 -7.29 -13.46
CA ASP A 354 -4.12 -6.91 -12.34
C ASP A 354 -4.44 -7.72 -11.08
N VAL A 355 -5.73 -7.80 -10.73
CA VAL A 355 -6.21 -8.57 -9.58
C VAL A 355 -5.87 -10.05 -9.73
N LEU A 356 -6.09 -10.62 -10.92
CA LEU A 356 -5.81 -12.02 -11.23
C LEU A 356 -4.34 -12.36 -10.99
N HIS A 357 -3.42 -11.57 -11.55
CA HIS A 357 -2.00 -11.84 -11.47
C HIS A 357 -1.46 -11.61 -10.06
N TRP A 358 -1.94 -10.57 -9.37
CA TRP A 358 -1.56 -10.32 -7.97
C TRP A 358 -2.06 -11.39 -7.01
N ALA A 359 -3.33 -11.79 -7.12
CA ALA A 359 -3.88 -12.87 -6.30
C ALA A 359 -3.13 -14.20 -6.52
N ARG A 360 -2.76 -14.51 -7.77
CA ARG A 360 -1.91 -15.68 -8.07
C ARG A 360 -0.55 -15.58 -7.39
N HIS A 361 0.10 -14.42 -7.44
CA HIS A 361 1.39 -14.22 -6.79
C HIS A 361 1.28 -14.42 -5.27
N CYS A 362 0.41 -13.67 -4.58
CA CYS A 362 0.28 -13.72 -3.12
C CYS A 362 -0.06 -15.12 -2.62
N THR A 363 -1.07 -15.77 -3.23
CA THR A 363 -1.48 -17.12 -2.80
C THR A 363 -0.42 -18.18 -3.08
N ALA A 364 0.28 -18.11 -4.22
CA ALA A 364 1.35 -19.04 -4.54
C ALA A 364 2.60 -18.86 -3.64
N LEU A 365 2.88 -17.63 -3.19
CA LEU A 365 4.01 -17.36 -2.31
C LEU A 365 3.77 -17.96 -0.93
N VAL A 366 2.56 -17.79 -0.38
CA VAL A 366 2.13 -18.45 0.86
C VAL A 366 2.14 -19.97 0.70
N ALA A 367 1.65 -20.49 -0.43
CA ALA A 367 1.68 -21.93 -0.70
C ALA A 367 3.11 -22.50 -0.76
N LEU A 368 4.06 -21.76 -1.34
CA LEU A 368 5.46 -22.14 -1.38
C LEU A 368 6.08 -22.16 0.02
N ALA A 369 5.81 -21.15 0.83
CA ALA A 369 6.28 -21.09 2.22
C ALA A 369 5.74 -22.26 3.07
N GLN A 370 4.47 -22.62 2.91
CA GLN A 370 3.87 -23.79 3.54
C GLN A 370 4.56 -25.09 3.07
N LYS A 371 4.82 -25.23 1.77
CA LYS A 371 5.56 -26.37 1.22
C LYS A 371 6.97 -26.47 1.80
N TYR A 372 7.66 -25.35 2.05
CA TYR A 372 8.99 -25.36 2.66
C TYR A 372 8.93 -25.82 4.11
N ALA A 373 7.95 -25.31 4.86
CA ALA A 373 7.70 -25.75 6.23
C ALA A 373 7.41 -27.27 6.30
N ASP A 374 6.51 -27.77 5.44
CA ASP A 374 6.06 -29.16 5.47
C ASP A 374 7.17 -30.15 5.09
N ASN A 375 8.09 -29.73 4.20
CA ASN A 375 9.21 -30.56 3.72
C ASN A 375 10.54 -30.26 4.43
N ASN A 376 10.55 -29.36 5.41
CA ASN A 376 11.77 -28.86 6.04
C ASN A 376 12.84 -28.41 5.01
N THR A 377 12.38 -27.71 3.96
CA THR A 377 13.24 -27.27 2.85
C THR A 377 14.05 -26.06 3.27
N GLN A 378 15.36 -26.09 3.02
CA GLN A 378 16.21 -24.92 3.18
C GLN A 378 16.07 -24.00 1.96
N HIS A 379 16.17 -22.69 2.20
CA HIS A 379 16.16 -21.74 1.10
C HIS A 379 17.47 -21.85 0.29
N PRO A 380 17.41 -21.73 -1.04
CA PRO A 380 18.61 -21.78 -1.88
C PRO A 380 19.50 -20.55 -1.70
N ILE A 381 18.93 -19.43 -1.23
CA ILE A 381 19.63 -18.17 -0.97
C ILE A 381 19.97 -18.12 0.51
N THR A 382 21.26 -18.00 0.80
CA THR A 382 21.86 -18.09 2.13
C THR A 382 22.79 -16.94 2.44
N THR A 383 23.31 -16.24 1.43
CA THR A 383 24.06 -14.98 1.54
C THR A 383 23.55 -13.94 0.54
N TRP A 384 23.91 -12.67 0.72
CA TRP A 384 23.46 -11.61 -0.18
C TRP A 384 24.17 -11.64 -1.55
N GLU A 385 25.29 -12.37 -1.65
CA GLU A 385 26.07 -12.60 -2.86
C GLU A 385 25.50 -13.75 -3.72
N ASP A 386 24.57 -14.53 -3.19
CA ASP A 386 23.85 -15.54 -3.96
C ASP A 386 23.00 -14.88 -5.05
N ASN A 387 22.87 -15.53 -6.21
CA ASN A 387 22.07 -15.01 -7.31
C ASN A 387 20.56 -15.02 -6.98
N ILE A 388 20.00 -13.84 -6.71
CA ILE A 388 18.56 -13.63 -6.46
C ILE A 388 17.79 -13.60 -7.80
N ASP A 389 17.45 -14.78 -8.33
CA ASP A 389 16.69 -14.92 -9.59
C ASP A 389 15.18 -15.00 -9.34
N ILE A 390 14.46 -13.93 -9.68
CA ILE A 390 12.99 -13.88 -9.57
C ILE A 390 12.28 -14.93 -10.43
N GLU A 391 12.85 -15.32 -11.58
CA GLU A 391 12.29 -16.37 -12.42
C GLU A 391 12.40 -17.75 -11.76
N HIS A 392 13.46 -17.96 -10.98
CA HIS A 392 13.59 -19.17 -10.17
C HIS A 392 12.47 -19.25 -9.16
N LEU A 393 12.25 -18.18 -8.40
CA LEU A 393 11.13 -18.11 -7.45
C LEU A 393 9.79 -18.37 -8.13
N TRP A 394 9.50 -17.75 -9.27
CA TRP A 394 8.24 -17.97 -9.98
C TRP A 394 8.04 -19.42 -10.45
N ARG A 395 9.13 -20.10 -10.86
CA ARG A 395 9.09 -21.54 -11.19
C ARG A 395 8.78 -22.38 -9.95
N GLU A 396 9.38 -22.06 -8.80
CA GLU A 396 9.13 -22.76 -7.54
C GLU A 396 7.70 -22.57 -7.02
N MET A 397 7.17 -21.34 -7.15
CA MET A 397 5.77 -20.99 -6.91
C MET A 397 4.81 -21.65 -7.90
N LYS A 398 5.32 -22.21 -8.99
CA LYS A 398 4.54 -22.78 -10.11
C LYS A 398 3.57 -21.76 -10.72
N LEU A 399 4.01 -20.51 -10.84
CA LEU A 399 3.17 -19.49 -11.49
C LEU A 399 2.94 -19.83 -12.97
N PRO A 400 1.71 -19.64 -13.48
CA PRO A 400 1.43 -19.81 -14.90
C PRO A 400 2.28 -18.87 -15.77
N GLU A 401 2.58 -19.28 -17.00
CA GLU A 401 3.35 -18.45 -17.93
C GLU A 401 2.72 -17.09 -18.20
N SER A 402 1.38 -17.02 -18.24
CA SER A 402 0.68 -15.74 -18.39
C SER A 402 0.99 -14.77 -17.26
N THR A 403 1.05 -15.24 -16.01
CA THR A 403 1.43 -14.40 -14.86
C THR A 403 2.90 -13.99 -14.90
N ARG A 404 3.80 -14.90 -15.27
CA ARG A 404 5.23 -14.55 -15.42
C ARG A 404 5.44 -13.52 -16.52
N HIS A 405 4.79 -13.72 -17.67
CA HIS A 405 4.84 -12.77 -18.78
C HIS A 405 4.31 -11.39 -18.39
N PHE A 406 3.17 -11.33 -17.69
CA PHE A 406 2.61 -10.08 -17.16
C PHE A 406 3.63 -9.31 -16.30
N TYR A 407 4.29 -9.99 -15.35
CA TYR A 407 5.29 -9.32 -14.51
C TYR A 407 6.57 -8.94 -15.26
N ARG A 408 7.03 -9.73 -16.24
CA ARG A 408 8.15 -9.32 -17.10
C ARG A 408 7.84 -8.02 -17.84
N GLN A 409 6.62 -7.88 -18.37
CA GLN A 409 6.19 -6.66 -19.05
C GLN A 409 6.17 -5.47 -18.09
N ARG A 410 5.66 -5.65 -16.87
CA ARG A 410 5.69 -4.60 -15.84
C ARG A 410 7.09 -4.18 -15.44
N ILE A 411 7.98 -5.15 -15.20
CA ILE A 411 9.39 -4.87 -14.90
C ILE A 411 9.99 -4.05 -16.03
N GLN A 412 9.82 -4.49 -17.28
CA GLN A 412 10.34 -3.79 -18.45
C GLN A 412 9.78 -2.35 -18.53
N GLU A 413 8.46 -2.19 -18.42
CA GLU A 413 7.81 -0.87 -18.46
C GLU A 413 8.36 0.07 -17.38
N PHE A 414 8.50 -0.41 -16.15
CA PHE A 414 8.88 0.42 -15.01
C PHE A 414 10.38 0.69 -14.96
N ASP A 415 11.21 -0.26 -15.36
CA ASP A 415 12.65 -0.04 -15.51
C ASP A 415 12.95 0.94 -16.66
N GLU A 416 12.19 0.88 -17.77
CA GLU A 416 12.31 1.84 -18.87
C GLU A 416 11.81 3.24 -18.49
N ARG A 417 10.71 3.32 -17.71
CA ARG A 417 10.09 4.60 -17.31
C ARG A 417 10.83 5.31 -16.18
N TRP A 418 11.46 4.55 -15.28
CA TRP A 418 12.20 5.08 -14.13
C TRP A 418 13.59 4.43 -13.99
N PRO A 419 14.48 4.62 -14.98
CA PRO A 419 15.80 3.98 -15.00
C PRO A 419 16.69 4.45 -13.85
N ASP A 420 16.47 5.67 -13.35
CA ASP A 420 17.26 6.28 -12.28
C ASP A 420 16.67 6.07 -10.89
N VAL A 421 15.46 5.51 -10.79
CA VAL A 421 14.94 4.98 -9.52
C VAL A 421 15.50 3.57 -9.36
N TYR A 422 16.83 3.51 -9.29
CA TYR A 422 17.51 2.33 -8.81
C TYR A 422 17.00 2.09 -7.40
N GLN A 423 16.54 0.87 -7.16
CA GLN A 423 16.43 0.35 -5.81
C GLN A 423 17.79 0.53 -5.18
N THR A 424 17.81 1.15 -4.01
CA THR A 424 18.97 1.18 -3.14
C THR A 424 19.74 -0.13 -3.26
N PRO A 425 20.90 -0.16 -3.93
CA PRO A 425 21.69 -1.36 -4.00
C PRO A 425 21.98 -1.76 -2.56
N LEU A 426 21.98 -3.07 -2.28
CA LEU A 426 22.75 -3.54 -1.13
C LEU A 426 24.16 -2.96 -1.33
N CYS A 427 24.69 -2.12 -0.44
CA CYS A 427 26.11 -1.81 -0.57
C CYS A 427 26.82 -3.16 -0.47
N GLU A 428 27.60 -3.51 -1.48
CA GLU A 428 28.44 -4.68 -1.39
C GLU A 428 29.33 -4.50 -0.15
N PRO A 429 29.34 -5.46 0.80
CA PRO A 429 30.13 -5.36 2.02
C PRO A 429 31.64 -5.26 1.77
N ASP A 430 32.10 -5.48 0.52
CA ASP A 430 33.50 -5.53 0.11
C ASP A 430 33.98 -4.30 -0.70
N MET A 431 33.23 -3.19 -0.71
CA MET A 431 33.79 -1.90 -1.12
C MET A 431 34.74 -1.37 -0.02
N VAL A 432 35.83 -2.11 0.22
CA VAL A 432 37.01 -1.63 0.91
C VAL A 432 37.58 -0.53 0.02
N PHE A 433 37.22 0.72 0.29
CA PHE A 433 37.96 1.84 -0.26
C PHE A 433 39.37 1.72 0.29
N ASP A 434 40.33 1.49 -0.62
CA ASP A 434 41.75 1.47 -0.29
C ASP A 434 42.09 2.89 0.19
N ASP A 435 42.13 3.08 1.51
CA ASP A 435 42.52 4.34 2.17
C ASP A 435 43.97 4.77 1.84
N ASN A 436 44.65 4.09 0.91
CA ASN A 436 45.99 4.40 0.43
C ASN A 436 46.01 5.25 -0.85
N VAL A 437 45.05 6.16 -1.04
CA VAL A 437 45.31 7.30 -1.94
C VAL A 437 46.08 8.35 -1.13
N ASP A 438 47.38 8.09 -1.01
CA ASP A 438 48.36 9.01 -0.46
C ASP A 438 48.46 10.25 -1.37
N PHE A 439 47.68 11.29 -1.08
CA PHE A 439 47.87 12.61 -1.65
C PHE A 439 49.08 13.29 -0.99
N SER A 440 50.27 12.73 -1.20
CA SER A 440 51.52 13.46 -0.99
C SER A 440 51.81 14.28 -2.25
N GLY A 441 51.29 15.51 -2.29
CA GLY A 441 51.46 16.35 -3.47
C GLY A 441 51.01 17.80 -3.34
N GLU A 442 51.37 18.49 -2.26
CA GLU A 442 51.47 19.97 -2.27
C GLU A 442 52.81 20.34 -1.64
N GLU A 443 53.79 20.69 -2.47
CA GLU A 443 54.10 22.07 -2.88
C GLU A 443 54.86 22.84 -1.80
N SER A 444 56.18 22.92 -1.98
CA SER A 444 56.99 24.01 -1.41
C SER A 444 57.80 24.63 -2.54
N GLU A 445 57.44 25.87 -2.86
CA GLU A 445 58.16 26.83 -3.70
C GLU A 445 59.62 26.95 -3.27
N ASP A 446 60.54 27.01 -4.23
CA ASP A 446 61.51 28.11 -4.29
C ASP A 446 62.45 28.02 -5.52
N SER A 447 62.76 29.20 -6.05
CA SER A 447 63.91 29.58 -6.89
C SER A 447 63.88 29.35 -8.42
N GLU A 448 63.49 30.42 -9.14
CA GLU A 448 64.11 30.92 -10.39
C GLU A 448 65.64 31.13 -10.28
N PRO A 449 66.41 31.50 -11.35
CA PRO A 449 66.16 31.48 -12.81
C PRO A 449 67.39 30.98 -13.64
N SER A 450 67.23 30.79 -14.96
CA SER A 450 68.27 30.98 -16.03
C SER A 450 67.74 30.41 -17.35
N MET A 451 67.30 31.24 -18.31
CA MET A 451 68.06 31.76 -19.47
C MET A 451 68.49 30.72 -20.52
N THR A 452 68.23 31.11 -21.77
CA THR A 452 68.83 30.76 -23.09
C THR A 452 68.23 29.65 -23.98
N GLU A 453 67.91 30.11 -25.20
CA GLU A 453 68.09 29.52 -26.55
C GLU A 453 67.10 28.42 -26.98
N GLU A 454 66.23 28.69 -27.96
CA GLU A 454 66.42 28.67 -29.43
C GLU A 454 66.50 27.26 -30.04
N GLU A 455 65.96 27.15 -31.26
CA GLU A 455 65.85 26.00 -32.17
C GLU A 455 64.63 25.07 -31.94
N ASP A 456 63.53 25.17 -32.68
CA ASP A 456 63.30 25.02 -34.13
C ASP A 456 63.25 23.55 -34.60
N VAL A 457 62.37 23.30 -35.59
CA VAL A 457 62.42 22.21 -36.58
C VAL A 457 61.62 20.88 -36.35
N GLN A 458 60.62 20.75 -37.24
CA GLN A 458 60.08 19.57 -37.98
C GLN A 458 59.20 18.53 -37.27
N GLU A 459 57.92 18.40 -37.67
CA GLU A 459 57.38 17.72 -38.88
C GLU A 459 57.41 16.18 -38.83
N LYS A 460 56.19 15.61 -38.92
CA LYS A 460 55.81 14.37 -39.62
C LYS A 460 56.42 13.05 -39.12
N CYS A 461 55.58 12.19 -38.55
CA CYS A 461 54.77 11.24 -39.33
C CYS A 461 53.64 10.66 -38.49
#